data_AF-A0AAV6ECZ5-F1
#
_entry.id   AF-A0AAV6ECZ5-F1
#
_cell.length_a   1.000
_cell.length_b   1.000
_cell.length_c   1.000
_cell.angle_alpha   90.00
_cell.angle_beta   90.00
_cell.angle_gamma   90.00
#
_symmetry.space_group_name_H-M   'P 1'
#
loop_
_entity.id
_entity.type
_entity.pdbx_description
1 polymer ?
#
loop_
_entity_poly.entity_id
_entity_poly.type
_entity_poly.pdbx_seq_one_letter_code
_entity_poly.pdbx_strand_id
1 'polypeptide(L)' 'MIKSTLKYYRINITMALSSKTVRTAGDNLKLNQAKKDDLDTISTFRSNHVWLMKMLVKTISKKLPKPLL' A
#
# COMPACT_ATOMS: atom_id res chain seq x y z
N MET A 1 19.85 -21.21 13.22
CA MET A 1 20.18 -20.10 12.30
C MET A 1 19.06 -19.93 11.28
N ILE A 2 18.06 -19.10 11.57
CA ILE A 2 17.21 -18.44 10.55
C ILE A 2 17.00 -17.01 11.05
N LYS A 3 17.85 -16.09 10.57
CA LYS A 3 17.59 -14.66 10.65
C LYS A 3 16.46 -14.37 9.67
N SER A 4 15.30 -13.91 10.14
CA SER A 4 14.32 -13.28 9.25
C SER A 4 13.64 -12.09 9.94
N THR A 5 14.33 -10.96 9.86
CA THR A 5 13.78 -9.65 9.45
C THR A 5 12.35 -9.31 9.89
N LEU A 6 12.09 -9.21 11.19
CA LEU A 6 11.04 -8.31 11.71
C LEU A 6 11.59 -6.89 11.84
N LYS A 7 11.86 -6.23 10.70
CA LYS A 7 12.27 -4.81 10.68
C LYS A 7 11.52 -3.97 9.65
N TYR A 8 10.28 -4.35 9.32
CA TYR A 8 9.48 -3.63 8.31
C TYR A 8 8.02 -3.43 8.70
N TYR A 9 7.70 -3.07 9.95
CA TYR A 9 6.38 -2.49 10.25
C TYR A 9 6.43 -1.43 11.35
N ARG A 10 7.43 -0.53 11.32
CA ARG A 10 7.23 0.78 11.96
C ARG A 10 6.27 1.55 11.05
N ILE A 11 4.99 1.23 11.19
CA ILE A 11 3.90 1.90 10.48
C ILE A 11 3.82 3.29 11.10
N ASN A 12 4.56 4.24 10.53
CA ASN A 12 4.14 5.63 10.61
C ASN A 12 2.79 5.63 9.88
N ILE A 13 1.69 5.82 10.60
CA ILE A 13 0.40 6.13 9.98
C ILE A 13 0.58 7.53 9.37
N THR A 14 1.14 7.54 8.17
CA THR A 14 1.50 8.72 7.39
C THR A 14 0.23 9.43 6.93
N MET A 15 0.24 10.76 7.03
CA MET A 15 -0.73 11.71 6.47
C MET A 15 -1.49 11.13 5.27
N ALA A 16 -2.82 11.25 5.30
CA ALA A 16 -3.65 10.93 4.15
C ALA A 16 -3.19 11.79 2.95
N LEU A 17 -2.61 11.13 1.95
CA LEU A 17 -2.18 11.79 0.72
C LEU A 17 -3.40 12.28 -0.05
N SER A 18 -3.31 13.50 -0.60
CA SER A 18 -4.38 14.01 -1.47
C SER A 18 -4.45 13.17 -2.75
N SER A 19 -5.67 12.92 -3.23
CA SER A 19 -5.88 12.18 -4.48
C SER A 19 -5.23 12.87 -5.69
N LYS A 20 -5.17 14.20 -5.68
CA LYS A 20 -4.49 14.99 -6.71
C LYS A 20 -2.99 14.71 -6.71
N THR A 21 -2.35 14.70 -5.55
CA THR A 21 -0.91 14.42 -5.42
C THR A 21 -0.57 13.02 -5.92
N VAL A 22 -1.38 12.01 -5.56
CA VAL A 22 -1.17 10.62 -6.02
C VAL A 22 -1.35 10.50 -7.53
N ARG A 23 -2.36 11.17 -8.11
CA ARG A 23 -2.58 11.19 -9.56
C ARG A 23 -1.42 11.83 -10.31
N THR A 24 -0.99 13.01 -9.90
CA THR A 24 0.14 13.71 -10.52
C THR A 24 1.43 12.89 -10.44
N ALA A 25 1.73 12.28 -9.29
CA ALA A 25 2.89 11.40 -9.16
C ALA A 25 2.79 10.18 -10.12
N GLY A 26 1.60 9.60 -10.27
CA GLY A 26 1.34 8.52 -11.22
C GLY A 26 1.51 8.93 -12.68
N ASP A 27 1.04 10.13 -13.05
CA ASP A 27 1.21 10.68 -14.40
C ASP A 27 2.69 10.93 -14.71
N ASN A 28 3.44 11.50 -13.76
CA ASN A 28 4.89 11.70 -13.89
C ASN A 28 5.62 10.35 -14.06
N LEU A 29 5.22 9.31 -13.32
CA LEU A 29 5.78 7.97 -13.48
C LEU A 29 5.50 7.39 -14.87
N LYS A 30 4.27 7.52 -15.36
CA LYS A 30 3.87 7.04 -16.70
C LYS A 30 4.67 7.71 -17.82
N LEU A 31 4.97 9.00 -17.66
CA LEU A 31 5.76 9.78 -18.62
C LEU A 31 7.28 9.62 -18.44
N ASN A 32 7.73 8.78 -17.52
CA ASN A 32 9.14 8.59 -17.16
C ASN A 32 9.82 9.90 -16.69
N GLN A 33 9.06 10.77 -16.02
CA GLN A 33 9.47 12.07 -15.48
C GLN A 33 9.41 12.11 -13.94
N ALA A 34 9.17 10.97 -13.29
CA ALA A 34 9.03 10.88 -11.85
C ALA A 34 10.31 11.31 -11.12
N LYS A 35 10.13 12.22 -10.16
CA LYS A 35 11.17 12.59 -9.20
C LYS A 35 11.10 11.68 -7.97
N LYS A 36 12.10 11.77 -7.10
CA LYS A 36 12.14 11.03 -5.83
C LYS A 36 10.85 11.21 -5.01
N ASP A 37 10.35 12.44 -4.93
CA ASP A 37 9.12 12.74 -4.17
C ASP A 37 7.86 12.07 -4.75
N ASP A 38 7.81 11.91 -6.08
CA ASP A 38 6.73 11.17 -6.74
C ASP A 38 6.79 9.68 -6.38
N LEU A 39 8.00 9.11 -6.36
CA LEU A 39 8.23 7.72 -5.97
C LEU A 39 7.88 7.48 -4.49
N ASP A 40 8.24 8.42 -3.61
CA ASP A 40 7.91 8.37 -2.18
C ASP A 40 6.40 8.50 -1.95
N THR A 41 5.72 9.36 -2.72
CA THR A 41 4.26 9.50 -2.72
C THR A 41 3.58 8.18 -3.14
N ILE A 42 4.02 7.57 -4.23
CA ILE A 42 3.48 6.31 -4.74
C ILE A 42 3.74 5.17 -3.74
N SER A 43 4.94 5.10 -3.18
CA SER A 43 5.32 4.09 -2.19
C SER A 43 4.45 4.19 -0.93
N THR A 44 4.23 5.41 -0.44
CA THR A 44 3.37 5.69 0.72
C THR A 44 1.90 5.32 0.43
N PHE A 45 1.37 5.73 -0.72
CA PHE A 45 0.00 5.37 -1.14
C PHE A 45 -0.18 3.84 -1.23
N ARG A 46 0.76 3.13 -1.85
CA ARG A 46 0.71 1.66 -1.96
C ARG A 46 0.79 0.98 -0.60
N SER A 47 1.66 1.44 0.29
CA SER A 47 1.82 0.87 1.63
C SER A 47 0.54 1.00 2.45
N ASN A 48 -0.13 2.15 2.37
CA ASN A 48 -1.42 2.37 3.02
C ASN A 48 -2.53 1.49 2.41
N HIS A 49 -2.60 1.43 1.07
CA HIS A 49 -3.64 0.69 0.36
C HIS A 49 -3.53 -0.83 0.55
N VAL A 50 -2.30 -1.38 0.54
CA VAL A 50 -2.07 -2.82 0.73
C VAL A 50 -2.56 -3.30 2.08
N TRP A 51 -2.34 -2.53 3.15
CA TRP A 51 -2.83 -2.90 4.48
C TRP A 51 -4.36 -2.91 4.56
N LEU A 52 -5.00 -1.87 4.02
CA LEU A 52 -6.46 -1.79 3.94
C LEU A 52 -7.04 -2.97 3.14
N MET A 53 -6.47 -3.27 1.98
CA MET A 53 -6.91 -4.40 1.15
C MET A 53 -6.70 -5.74 1.85
N LYS A 54 -5.59 -5.94 2.56
CA LYS A 54 -5.37 -7.15 3.38
C LYS A 54 -6.42 -7.28 4.48
N MET A 55 -6.79 -6.19 5.15
CA MET A 55 -7.86 -6.20 6.16
C MET A 55 -9.22 -6.55 5.55
N LEU A 56 -9.56 -5.95 4.41
CA LEU A 56 -10.81 -6.22 3.71
C LEU A 56 -10.90 -7.68 3.28
N VAL A 57 -9.86 -8.21 2.62
CA VAL A 57 -9.77 -9.62 2.24
C VAL A 57 -9.92 -10.52 3.47
N LYS A 58 -9.18 -10.26 4.55
CA LYS A 58 -9.29 -11.04 5.79
C LYS A 58 -10.70 -11.01 6.39
N THR A 59 -11.37 -9.87 6.34
CA THR A 59 -12.74 -9.70 6.85
C THR A 59 -13.74 -10.45 5.98
N ILE A 60 -13.62 -10.32 4.66
CA ILE A 60 -14.46 -11.01 3.68
C ILE A 60 -14.26 -12.54 3.80
N SER A 61 -13.03 -13.03 3.83
CA SER A 61 -12.72 -14.46 4.00
C SER A 61 -13.22 -15.06 5.32
N LYS A 62 -13.37 -14.25 6.37
CA LYS A 62 -13.96 -14.70 7.64
C LYS A 62 -15.48 -14.75 7.61
N LYS A 63 -16.12 -13.85 6.86
CA LYS A 63 -17.59 -13.77 6.74
C LYS A 63 -18.16 -14.68 5.66
N LEU A 64 -17.39 -14.94 4.60
CA LEU A 64 -17.79 -15.91 3.58
C LEU A 64 -17.78 -17.31 4.19
N PRO A 65 -18.85 -18.10 4.01
CA PRO A 65 -18.83 -19.51 4.40
C PRO A 65 -17.67 -20.18 3.67
N LYS A 66 -16.95 -21.06 4.37
CA LYS A 66 -15.89 -21.85 3.75
C LYS A 66 -16.51 -22.59 2.55
N PRO A 67 -15.78 -22.69 1.41
CA PRO A 67 -16.27 -23.44 0.27
C PRO A 67 -16.74 -24.81 0.74
N LEU A 68 -18.00 -25.14 0.45
CA LEU A 68 -18.48 -26.50 0.60
C LEU A 68 -17.70 -27.31 -0.44
N LEU A 69 -16.78 -28.14 0.05
CA LEU A 69 -16.04 -29.12 -0.74
C LEU A 69 -17.01 -30.11 -1.38
#